data_AF-A0A7X3WK94-F1
#
_entry.id   AF-A0A7X3WK94-F1
#
_cell.length_a   1.000
_cell.length_b   1.000
_cell.length_c   1.000
_cell.angle_alpha   90.00
_cell.angle_beta   90.00
_cell.angle_gamma   90.00
#
_symmetry.space_group_name_H-M   'P 1'
#
loop_
_entity.id
_entity.type
_entity.pdbx_description
1 polymer ?
#
loop_
_entity_poly.entity_id
_entity_poly.type
_entity_poly.pdbx_seq_one_letter_code
_entity_poly.pdbx_strand_id
1 'polypeptide(L)'
;MGEIMSSIYELLPDHEALLNLEVEELARVVLQHLQSLPEFDSQFSLQNFTSRHTVEKYPGGYQNRILMALREAWAWLEIEGLIVPTRGFHPDMVSITRKGENIKDEGAFKAYRKAKLLPKQLLHFSIVEDVWSNFLRGKCDTAIFEAFKAVEIAVRNACGYAEEKYGVDLMRKAFHVDSGPLTDQNRPKAERTATEHLFVGAMGLYKNPHSHRNVSVTAEEAVEIIMFASHLLRVVDSRQKL
;
A
#
# COMPACT_ATOMS: atom_id res chain seq x y z
N MET A 1 -13.36 34.39 3.74
CA MET A 1 -14.25 33.52 2.93
C MET A 1 -14.74 32.47 3.90
N GLY A 2 -16.03 32.44 4.22
CA GLY A 2 -16.55 31.47 5.20
C GLY A 2 -16.35 30.05 4.69
N GLU A 3 -15.67 29.21 5.44
CA GLU A 3 -15.53 27.79 5.11
C GLU A 3 -16.91 27.15 5.13
N ILE A 4 -17.26 26.43 4.05
CA ILE A 4 -18.53 25.73 3.93
C ILE A 4 -18.44 24.45 4.77
N MET A 5 -19.02 24.48 5.97
CA MET A 5 -19.22 23.28 6.78
C MET A 5 -20.06 22.28 5.98
N SER A 6 -19.50 21.09 5.73
CA SER A 6 -20.18 20.07 4.93
C SER A 6 -20.70 18.99 5.84
N SER A 7 -22.00 18.97 6.11
CA SER A 7 -22.64 17.87 6.87
C SER A 7 -22.57 16.55 6.11
N ILE A 8 -22.70 15.41 6.82
CA ILE A 8 -22.72 14.08 6.19
C ILE A 8 -23.81 13.99 5.10
N TYR A 9 -24.97 14.60 5.32
CA TYR A 9 -26.05 14.63 4.33
C TYR A 9 -25.71 15.46 3.08
N GLU A 10 -24.94 16.54 3.22
CA GLU A 10 -24.49 17.33 2.06
C GLU A 10 -23.42 16.61 1.25
N LEU A 11 -22.57 15.82 1.91
CA LEU A 11 -21.55 15.00 1.25
C LEU A 11 -22.14 13.75 0.60
N LEU A 12 -23.16 13.13 1.19
CA LEU A 12 -23.73 11.86 0.72
C LEU A 12 -25.24 11.76 0.99
N PRO A 13 -26.09 12.50 0.26
CA PRO A 13 -27.53 12.60 0.56
C PRO A 13 -28.32 11.30 0.36
N ASP A 14 -27.81 10.40 -0.47
CA ASP A 14 -28.44 9.11 -0.74
C ASP A 14 -28.10 8.09 0.36
N HIS A 15 -29.09 7.80 1.21
CA HIS A 15 -29.00 6.80 2.28
C HIS A 15 -28.66 5.39 1.79
N GLU A 16 -29.11 4.96 0.61
CA GLU A 16 -28.79 3.63 0.09
C GLU A 16 -27.33 3.59 -0.37
N ALA A 17 -26.87 4.64 -1.05
CA ALA A 17 -25.47 4.78 -1.42
C ALA A 17 -24.56 4.78 -0.18
N LEU A 18 -24.93 5.53 0.88
CA LEU A 18 -24.20 5.54 2.16
C LEU A 18 -24.07 4.15 2.77
N LEU A 19 -25.17 3.40 2.81
CA LEU A 19 -25.19 2.06 3.40
C LEU A 19 -24.51 0.99 2.54
N ASN A 20 -24.25 1.29 1.26
CA ASN A 20 -23.54 0.39 0.34
C ASN A 20 -22.03 0.68 0.26
N LEU A 21 -21.55 1.78 0.87
CA LEU A 21 -20.11 2.05 0.96
C LEU A 21 -19.44 1.04 1.89
N GLU A 22 -18.23 0.62 1.52
CA GLU A 22 -17.35 -0.08 2.45
C GLU A 22 -16.94 0.86 3.59
N VAL A 23 -16.59 0.28 4.75
CA VAL A 23 -16.28 1.04 5.97
C VAL A 23 -15.19 2.10 5.73
N GLU A 24 -14.16 1.78 4.94
CA GLU A 24 -13.08 2.72 4.63
C GLU A 24 -13.52 3.87 3.73
N GLU A 25 -14.44 3.61 2.81
CA GLU A 25 -14.96 4.63 1.90
C GLU A 25 -15.85 5.61 2.67
N LEU A 26 -16.69 5.09 3.57
CA LEU A 26 -17.47 5.93 4.47
C LEU A 26 -16.59 6.68 5.47
N ALA A 27 -15.52 6.05 5.98
CA ALA A 27 -14.54 6.70 6.84
C ALA A 27 -13.87 7.92 6.19
N ARG A 28 -13.61 7.87 4.88
CA ARG A 28 -13.12 9.05 4.14
C ARG A 28 -14.13 10.20 4.18
N VAL A 29 -15.42 9.91 4.00
CA VAL A 29 -16.49 10.92 4.07
C VAL A 29 -16.58 11.51 5.48
N VAL A 30 -16.47 10.67 6.52
CA VAL A 30 -16.41 11.14 7.91
C VAL A 30 -15.19 12.03 8.14
N LEU A 31 -14.00 11.65 7.67
CA LEU A 31 -12.80 12.48 7.80
C LEU A 31 -12.95 13.83 7.08
N GLN A 32 -13.51 13.83 5.86
CA GLN A 32 -13.79 15.05 5.11
C GLN A 32 -14.78 15.97 5.85
N HIS A 33 -15.81 15.40 6.47
CA HIS A 33 -16.72 16.16 7.33
C HIS A 33 -15.97 16.83 8.49
N LEU A 34 -15.17 16.06 9.24
CA LEU A 34 -14.41 16.58 10.39
C LEU A 34 -13.42 17.68 9.96
N GLN A 35 -12.75 17.52 8.84
CA GLN A 35 -11.84 18.53 8.26
C GLN A 35 -12.56 19.80 7.77
N SER A 36 -13.87 19.73 7.51
CA SER A 36 -14.67 20.90 7.11
C SER A 36 -15.19 21.72 8.30
N LEU A 37 -15.01 21.22 9.53
CA LEU A 37 -15.41 21.94 10.74
C LEU A 37 -14.37 23.04 11.06
N PRO A 38 -14.81 24.17 11.66
CA PRO A 38 -13.90 25.30 11.91
C PRO A 38 -12.72 24.92 12.81
N GLU A 39 -11.56 25.56 12.60
CA GLU A 39 -10.31 25.25 13.35
C GLU A 39 -10.43 25.35 14.88
N PHE A 40 -11.36 26.16 15.41
CA PHE A 40 -11.61 26.23 16.86
C PHE A 40 -12.29 24.96 17.41
N ASP A 41 -13.01 24.21 16.57
CA ASP A 41 -13.55 22.88 16.86
C ASP A 41 -12.48 21.81 16.56
N SER A 42 -11.32 21.90 17.22
CA SER A 42 -10.21 20.94 17.07
C SER A 42 -10.44 19.60 17.77
N GLN A 43 -11.58 19.46 18.48
CA GLN A 43 -11.95 18.26 19.20
C GLN A 43 -13.39 17.87 18.92
N PHE A 44 -13.61 16.58 18.67
CA PHE A 44 -14.88 16.02 18.25
C PHE A 44 -15.30 14.92 19.23
N SER A 45 -16.59 14.82 19.52
CA SER A 45 -17.14 13.75 20.36
C SER A 45 -17.91 12.77 19.48
N LEU A 46 -17.64 11.46 19.65
CA LEU A 46 -18.39 10.40 19.00
C LEU A 46 -19.88 10.46 19.38
N GLN A 47 -20.18 10.77 20.64
CA GLN A 47 -21.55 10.94 21.12
C GLN A 47 -22.28 12.05 20.36
N ASN A 48 -21.64 13.21 20.17
CA ASN A 48 -22.22 14.32 19.42
C ASN A 48 -22.35 13.99 17.93
N PHE A 49 -21.30 13.43 17.34
CA PHE A 49 -21.26 13.04 15.92
C PHE A 49 -22.33 11.99 15.58
N THR A 50 -22.67 11.09 16.51
CA THR A 50 -23.68 10.04 16.31
C THR A 50 -25.03 10.36 16.97
N SER A 51 -25.31 11.64 17.16
CA SER A 51 -26.60 12.14 17.64
C SER A 51 -27.65 12.16 16.52
N ARG A 52 -28.93 12.31 16.88
CA ARG A 52 -30.04 12.34 15.93
C ARG A 52 -29.91 13.45 14.89
N HIS A 53 -29.28 14.57 15.24
CA HIS A 53 -29.10 15.71 14.34
C HIS A 53 -28.25 15.38 13.12
N THR A 54 -27.26 14.49 13.26
CA THR A 54 -26.41 14.06 12.13
C THR A 54 -27.19 13.35 11.04
N VAL A 55 -28.29 12.68 11.41
CA VAL A 55 -29.09 11.84 10.50
C VAL A 55 -30.52 12.32 10.28
N GLU A 56 -30.88 13.50 10.78
CA GLU A 56 -32.26 14.00 10.79
C GLU A 56 -32.85 14.18 9.38
N LYS A 57 -31.98 14.47 8.39
CA LYS A 57 -32.36 14.65 6.98
C LYS A 57 -32.54 13.33 6.23
N TYR A 58 -32.11 12.20 6.78
CA TYR A 58 -32.31 10.88 6.16
C TYR A 58 -33.67 10.27 6.52
N PRO A 59 -34.21 9.35 5.70
CA PRO A 59 -35.46 8.68 5.99
C PRO A 59 -35.42 7.92 7.33
N GLY A 60 -36.43 8.16 8.17
CA GLY A 60 -36.46 7.68 9.56
C GLY A 60 -36.20 6.18 9.76
N GLY A 61 -36.67 5.34 8.84
CA GLY A 61 -36.46 3.88 8.88
C GLY A 61 -35.00 3.43 8.73
N TYR A 62 -34.12 4.31 8.25
CA TYR A 62 -32.71 4.01 8.00
C TYR A 62 -31.77 4.70 8.99
N GLN A 63 -32.24 5.68 9.75
CA GLN A 63 -31.39 6.50 10.62
C GLN A 63 -30.54 5.68 11.59
N ASN A 64 -31.10 4.65 12.23
CA ASN A 64 -30.32 3.78 13.14
C ASN A 64 -29.22 2.98 12.42
N ARG A 65 -29.48 2.53 11.19
CA ARG A 65 -28.49 1.81 10.37
C ARG A 65 -27.38 2.74 9.93
N ILE A 66 -27.73 3.96 9.50
CA ILE A 66 -26.77 5.00 9.13
C ILE A 66 -25.90 5.37 10.34
N LEU A 67 -26.49 5.58 11.52
CA LEU A 67 -25.74 5.87 12.74
C LEU A 67 -24.74 4.75 13.09
N MET A 68 -25.11 3.49 12.89
CA MET A 68 -24.19 2.37 13.10
C MET A 68 -23.04 2.38 12.08
N ALA A 69 -23.34 2.57 10.79
CA ALA A 69 -22.31 2.67 9.75
C ALA A 69 -21.34 3.84 10.00
N LEU A 70 -21.85 4.99 10.46
CA LEU A 70 -21.01 6.13 10.84
C LEU A 70 -20.12 5.83 12.05
N ARG A 71 -20.57 5.01 13.01
CA ARG A 71 -19.75 4.55 14.14
C ARG A 71 -18.64 3.60 13.70
N GLU A 72 -18.94 2.69 12.78
CA GLU A 72 -17.94 1.77 12.20
C GLU A 72 -16.86 2.55 11.44
N ALA A 73 -17.27 3.51 10.62
CA ALA A 73 -16.37 4.42 9.91
C ALA A 73 -15.49 5.24 10.86
N TRP A 74 -16.06 5.75 11.96
CA TRP A 74 -15.31 6.45 13.00
C TRP A 74 -14.29 5.53 13.69
N ALA A 75 -14.71 4.34 14.11
CA ALA A 75 -13.82 3.37 14.75
C ALA A 75 -12.65 2.98 13.83
N TRP A 76 -12.92 2.88 12.52
CA TRP A 76 -11.86 2.67 11.53
C TRP A 76 -10.86 3.82 11.49
N LEU A 77 -11.30 5.09 11.50
CA LEU A 77 -10.40 6.25 11.54
C LEU A 77 -9.49 6.24 12.79
N GLU A 78 -10.00 5.79 13.94
CA GLU A 78 -9.22 5.62 15.18
C GLU A 78 -8.17 4.50 15.04
N ILE A 79 -8.57 3.32 14.56
CA ILE A 79 -7.65 2.17 14.32
C ILE A 79 -6.53 2.57 13.35
N GLU A 80 -6.89 3.36 12.34
CA GLU A 80 -5.96 3.88 11.34
C GLU A 80 -5.07 5.01 11.86
N GLY A 81 -5.35 5.55 13.05
CA GLY A 81 -4.66 6.67 13.66
C GLY A 81 -4.81 7.97 12.87
N LEU A 82 -5.89 8.11 12.10
CA LEU A 82 -6.24 9.35 11.39
C LEU A 82 -6.91 10.35 12.33
N ILE A 83 -7.61 9.83 13.33
CA ILE A 83 -8.04 10.56 14.52
C ILE A 83 -7.47 9.86 15.76
N VAL A 84 -7.38 10.58 16.88
CA VAL A 84 -6.84 10.04 18.14
C VAL A 84 -7.61 10.59 19.35
N PRO A 85 -7.85 9.78 20.39
CA PRO A 85 -8.38 10.27 21.65
C PRO A 85 -7.51 11.41 22.22
N THR A 86 -8.17 12.44 22.72
CA THR A 86 -7.56 13.63 23.31
C THR A 86 -8.22 13.95 24.64
N ARG A 87 -7.51 14.69 25.48
CA ARG A 87 -8.10 15.24 26.70
C ARG A 87 -9.05 16.36 26.30
N GLY A 88 -10.32 16.22 26.66
CA GLY A 88 -11.35 17.23 26.44
C GLY A 88 -12.40 17.20 27.54
N PHE A 89 -13.50 17.93 27.32
CA PHE A 89 -14.62 17.99 28.26
C PHE A 89 -15.35 16.65 28.42
N HIS A 90 -15.30 15.79 27.40
CA HIS A 90 -15.87 14.44 27.42
C HIS A 90 -14.77 13.38 27.25
N PRO A 91 -14.99 12.15 27.76
CA PRO A 91 -14.01 11.06 27.67
C PRO A 91 -13.85 10.49 26.25
N ASP A 92 -14.82 10.73 25.36
CA ASP A 92 -14.83 10.27 23.96
C ASP A 92 -14.32 11.32 22.97
N MET A 93 -13.64 12.36 23.46
CA MET A 93 -13.12 13.43 22.61
C MET A 93 -11.93 12.93 21.78
N VAL A 94 -11.94 13.22 20.48
CA VAL A 94 -10.87 12.91 19.52
C VAL A 94 -10.42 14.17 18.78
N SER A 95 -9.20 14.16 18.26
CA SER A 95 -8.69 15.19 17.34
C SER A 95 -8.16 14.52 16.08
N ILE A 96 -8.20 15.23 14.94
CA ILE A 96 -7.52 14.79 13.72
C ILE A 96 -6.01 14.80 13.98
N THR A 97 -5.34 13.71 13.61
CA THR A 97 -3.88 13.63 13.75
C THR A 97 -3.21 14.34 12.58
N ARG A 98 -1.91 14.66 12.71
CA ARG A 98 -1.08 15.14 11.58
C ARG A 98 -1.21 14.25 10.32
N LYS A 99 -1.46 12.96 10.52
CA LYS A 99 -1.65 11.99 9.44
C LYS A 99 -3.02 12.14 8.77
N GLY A 100 -4.08 12.34 9.57
CA GLY A 100 -5.41 12.69 9.05
C GLY A 100 -5.41 14.01 8.29
N GLU A 101 -4.74 15.05 8.81
CA GLU A 101 -4.62 16.36 8.15
C GLU A 101 -3.95 16.31 6.78
N ASN A 102 -3.06 15.35 6.56
CA ASN A 102 -2.39 15.18 5.27
C ASN A 102 -3.27 14.55 4.19
N ILE A 103 -4.43 13.99 4.56
CA ILE A 103 -5.39 13.42 3.62
C ILE A 103 -6.33 14.54 3.17
N LYS A 104 -5.96 15.21 2.07
CA LYS A 104 -6.68 16.40 1.57
C LYS A 104 -7.79 16.10 0.56
N ASP A 105 -7.69 14.95 -0.10
CA ASP A 105 -8.59 14.56 -1.18
C ASP A 105 -8.65 13.03 -1.32
N GLU A 106 -9.53 12.58 -2.23
CA GLU A 106 -9.71 11.16 -2.52
C GLU A 106 -8.43 10.49 -3.05
N GLY A 107 -7.62 11.22 -3.83
CA GLY A 107 -6.34 10.73 -4.33
C GLY A 107 -5.35 10.47 -3.20
N ALA A 108 -5.24 11.39 -2.25
CA ALA A 108 -4.43 11.25 -1.04
C ALA A 108 -4.91 10.08 -0.17
N PHE A 109 -6.22 9.89 -0.02
CA PHE A 109 -6.77 8.76 0.72
C PHE A 109 -6.48 7.41 0.04
N LYS A 110 -6.63 7.33 -1.29
CA LYS A 110 -6.27 6.15 -2.08
C LYS A 110 -4.78 5.85 -1.98
N ALA A 111 -3.92 6.86 -2.07
CA ALA A 111 -2.47 6.70 -1.90
C ALA A 111 -2.11 6.24 -0.47
N TYR A 112 -2.77 6.79 0.55
CA TYR A 112 -2.61 6.37 1.93
C TYR A 112 -2.94 4.88 2.12
N ARG A 113 -4.09 4.43 1.59
CA ARG A 113 -4.47 3.01 1.61
C ARG A 113 -3.43 2.13 0.91
N LYS A 114 -2.98 2.53 -0.28
CA LYS A 114 -1.93 1.79 -1.01
C LYS A 114 -0.63 1.73 -0.21
N ALA A 115 -0.21 2.82 0.43
CA ALA A 115 0.99 2.88 1.24
C ALA A 115 1.02 1.86 2.39
N LYS A 116 -0.14 1.37 2.83
CA LYS A 116 -0.21 0.30 3.82
C LYS A 116 -0.01 -1.10 3.23
N LEU A 117 -0.35 -1.29 1.96
CA LEU A 117 -0.25 -2.60 1.31
C LEU A 117 1.21 -3.03 1.14
N LEU A 118 2.06 -2.12 0.71
CA LEU A 118 3.49 -2.37 0.60
C LEU A 118 4.15 -1.94 1.93
N PRO A 119 4.92 -2.77 2.64
CA PRO A 119 5.65 -2.31 3.83
C PRO A 119 7.04 -1.78 3.45
N LYS A 120 7.23 -0.44 3.37
CA LYS A 120 8.50 0.20 2.91
C LYS A 120 9.74 -0.37 3.59
N GLN A 121 9.63 -0.67 4.90
CA GLN A 121 10.71 -1.16 5.75
C GLN A 121 11.19 -2.58 5.38
N LEU A 122 10.33 -3.38 4.74
CA LEU A 122 10.67 -4.72 4.29
C LEU A 122 11.15 -4.76 2.84
N LEU A 123 11.26 -3.62 2.16
CA LEU A 123 11.89 -3.56 0.84
C LEU A 123 13.40 -3.67 0.97
N HIS A 124 14.02 -4.24 -0.06
CA HIS A 124 15.46 -4.22 -0.18
C HIS A 124 15.97 -2.79 -0.38
N PHE A 125 17.07 -2.42 0.28
CA PHE A 125 17.56 -1.03 0.29
C PHE A 125 17.88 -0.50 -1.12
N SER A 126 18.28 -1.37 -2.05
CA SER A 126 18.63 -0.98 -3.42
C SER A 126 17.44 -0.59 -4.29
N ILE A 127 16.20 -0.92 -3.87
CA ILE A 127 14.99 -0.64 -4.67
C ILE A 127 14.00 0.27 -3.94
N VAL A 128 14.24 0.53 -2.65
CA VAL A 128 13.24 1.10 -1.74
C VAL A 128 12.68 2.44 -2.22
N GLU A 129 13.49 3.36 -2.73
CA GLU A 129 12.99 4.69 -3.09
C GLU A 129 12.17 4.68 -4.39
N ASP A 130 12.71 4.13 -5.46
CA ASP A 130 12.08 4.16 -6.79
C ASP A 130 10.82 3.29 -6.85
N VAL A 131 10.90 2.06 -6.34
CA VAL A 131 9.77 1.11 -6.37
C VAL A 131 8.63 1.59 -5.49
N TRP A 132 8.94 2.10 -4.29
CA TRP A 132 7.95 2.65 -3.38
C TRP A 132 7.22 3.85 -3.98
N SER A 133 7.97 4.80 -4.55
CA SER A 133 7.42 6.01 -5.15
C SER A 133 6.48 5.68 -6.32
N ASN A 134 6.87 4.74 -7.19
CA ASN A 134 6.03 4.29 -8.30
C ASN A 134 4.77 3.57 -7.81
N PHE A 135 4.89 2.69 -6.82
CA PHE A 135 3.76 1.97 -6.24
C PHE A 135 2.72 2.91 -5.62
N LEU A 136 3.16 3.91 -4.84
CA LEU A 136 2.25 4.91 -4.25
C LEU A 136 1.48 5.71 -5.30
N ARG A 137 2.12 5.99 -6.44
CA ARG A 137 1.50 6.68 -7.58
C ARG A 137 0.58 5.77 -8.40
N GLY A 138 0.42 4.51 -8.01
CA GLY A 138 -0.38 3.52 -8.73
C GLY A 138 0.29 2.95 -9.99
N LYS A 139 1.56 3.26 -10.24
CA LYS A 139 2.34 2.72 -11.37
C LYS A 139 2.92 1.34 -11.01
N CYS A 140 2.03 0.38 -10.82
CA CYS A 140 2.36 -0.94 -10.29
C CYS A 140 3.25 -1.74 -11.23
N ASP A 141 2.94 -1.71 -12.53
CA ASP A 141 3.74 -2.30 -13.61
C ASP A 141 5.18 -1.77 -13.64
N THR A 142 5.34 -0.46 -13.50
CA THR A 142 6.64 0.22 -13.48
C THR A 142 7.41 -0.15 -12.21
N ALA A 143 6.73 -0.23 -11.06
CA ALA A 143 7.33 -0.62 -9.79
C ALA A 143 7.86 -2.07 -9.84
N ILE A 144 7.10 -3.00 -10.43
CA ILE A 144 7.54 -4.39 -10.66
C ILE A 144 8.75 -4.43 -11.60
N PHE A 145 8.68 -3.71 -12.73
CA PHE A 145 9.78 -3.68 -13.70
C PHE A 145 11.09 -3.19 -13.07
N GLU A 146 11.06 -2.07 -12.34
CA GLU A 146 12.26 -1.54 -11.67
C GLU A 146 12.78 -2.49 -10.58
N ALA A 147 11.89 -3.15 -9.82
CA ALA A 147 12.29 -4.13 -8.82
C ALA A 147 13.06 -5.31 -9.44
N PHE A 148 12.56 -5.87 -10.55
CA PHE A 148 13.21 -7.00 -11.22
C PHE A 148 14.42 -6.60 -12.07
N LYS A 149 14.45 -5.37 -12.59
CA LYS A 149 15.66 -4.79 -13.18
C LYS A 149 16.78 -4.68 -12.15
N ALA A 150 16.47 -4.30 -10.92
CA ALA A 150 17.46 -4.29 -9.85
C ALA A 150 17.96 -5.70 -9.49
N VAL A 151 17.10 -6.72 -9.46
CA VAL A 151 17.51 -8.13 -9.29
C VAL A 151 18.49 -8.53 -10.39
N GLU A 152 18.19 -8.20 -11.65
CA GLU A 152 19.07 -8.50 -12.78
C GLU A 152 20.45 -7.85 -12.64
N ILE A 153 20.47 -6.56 -12.32
CA ILE A 153 21.71 -5.79 -12.13
C ILE A 153 22.50 -6.37 -10.95
N ALA A 154 21.86 -6.68 -9.83
CA ALA A 154 22.52 -7.24 -8.65
C ALA A 154 23.19 -8.59 -8.96
N VAL A 155 22.47 -9.50 -9.63
CA VAL A 155 23.02 -10.80 -10.06
C VAL A 155 24.20 -10.62 -11.00
N ARG A 156 24.07 -9.75 -12.01
CA ARG A 156 25.13 -9.48 -12.98
C ARG A 156 26.40 -8.95 -12.30
N ASN A 157 26.24 -7.98 -11.42
CA ASN A 157 27.34 -7.36 -10.69
C ASN A 157 28.02 -8.36 -9.76
N ALA A 158 27.24 -9.15 -9.01
CA ALA A 158 27.78 -10.14 -8.09
C ALA A 158 28.56 -11.28 -8.81
N CYS A 159 28.26 -11.52 -10.09
CA CYS A 159 29.00 -12.47 -10.94
C CYS A 159 30.17 -11.84 -11.71
N GLY A 160 30.32 -10.51 -11.71
CA GLY A 160 31.32 -9.82 -12.54
C GLY A 160 31.10 -10.01 -14.05
N TYR A 161 29.86 -10.21 -14.49
CA TYR A 161 29.55 -10.41 -15.91
C TYR A 161 29.39 -9.08 -16.66
N ALA A 162 29.68 -9.11 -17.97
CA ALA A 162 29.52 -7.96 -18.86
C ALA A 162 28.04 -7.63 -19.14
N GLU A 163 27.77 -6.39 -19.58
CA GLU A 163 26.41 -5.83 -19.72
C GLU A 163 25.52 -6.61 -20.70
N GLU A 164 26.11 -7.31 -21.67
CA GLU A 164 25.39 -8.09 -22.68
C GLU A 164 24.78 -9.39 -22.12
N LYS A 165 25.04 -9.72 -20.84
CA LYS A 165 24.35 -10.80 -20.13
C LYS A 165 23.13 -10.25 -19.40
N TYR A 166 21.94 -10.66 -19.83
CA TYR A 166 20.67 -10.26 -19.24
C TYR A 166 19.63 -11.38 -19.31
N GLY A 167 18.51 -11.18 -18.62
CA GLY A 167 17.35 -12.05 -18.64
C GLY A 167 17.58 -13.44 -18.07
N VAL A 168 16.90 -14.42 -18.65
CA VAL A 168 16.93 -15.82 -18.20
C VAL A 168 18.33 -16.43 -18.34
N ASP A 169 19.06 -16.10 -19.40
CA ASP A 169 20.39 -16.66 -19.65
C ASP A 169 21.42 -16.18 -18.63
N LEU A 170 21.27 -14.95 -18.12
CA LEU A 170 22.06 -14.47 -16.99
C LEU A 170 21.81 -15.33 -15.75
N MET A 171 20.54 -15.57 -15.39
CA MET A 171 20.19 -16.33 -14.19
C MET A 171 20.67 -17.78 -14.25
N ARG A 172 20.50 -18.45 -15.39
CA ARG A 172 21.01 -19.81 -15.61
C ARG A 172 22.52 -19.91 -15.39
N LYS A 173 23.28 -18.91 -15.87
CA LYS A 173 24.73 -18.88 -15.70
C LYS A 173 25.13 -18.57 -14.26
N ALA A 174 24.49 -17.58 -13.65
CA ALA A 174 24.80 -17.14 -12.30
C ALA A 174 24.56 -18.23 -11.25
N PHE A 175 23.47 -18.99 -11.41
CA PHE A 175 23.01 -20.02 -10.47
C PHE A 175 23.18 -21.45 -11.00
N HIS A 176 24.01 -21.66 -12.03
CA HIS A 176 24.26 -22.99 -12.58
C HIS A 176 24.62 -23.99 -11.47
N VAL A 177 23.94 -25.13 -11.44
CA VAL A 177 24.02 -26.11 -10.35
C VAL A 177 25.44 -26.53 -9.96
N ASP A 178 26.34 -26.70 -10.94
CA ASP A 178 27.69 -27.21 -10.71
C ASP A 178 28.78 -26.12 -10.76
N SER A 179 28.50 -24.95 -11.35
CA SER A 179 29.54 -23.94 -11.62
C SER A 179 29.12 -22.48 -11.49
N GLY A 180 27.87 -22.22 -11.09
CA GLY A 180 27.33 -20.87 -10.96
C GLY A 180 28.07 -20.08 -9.87
N PRO A 181 28.52 -18.84 -10.14
CA PRO A 181 29.21 -18.02 -9.14
C PRO A 181 28.39 -17.73 -7.87
N LEU A 182 27.05 -17.69 -7.99
CA LEU A 182 26.13 -17.45 -6.86
C LEU A 182 25.52 -18.73 -6.29
N THR A 183 25.91 -19.89 -6.82
CA THR A 183 25.47 -21.19 -6.33
C THR A 183 26.17 -21.52 -5.01
N ASP A 184 25.40 -21.78 -3.95
CA ASP A 184 25.94 -22.28 -2.69
C ASP A 184 26.28 -23.78 -2.83
N GLN A 185 27.57 -24.04 -3.05
CA GLN A 185 28.09 -25.39 -3.26
C GLN A 185 28.02 -26.28 -2.02
N ASN A 186 27.71 -25.71 -0.83
CA ASN A 186 27.50 -26.50 0.38
C ASN A 186 26.10 -27.12 0.47
N ARG A 187 25.20 -26.79 -0.47
CA ARG A 187 23.83 -27.32 -0.49
C ARG A 187 23.69 -28.58 -1.35
N PRO A 188 22.72 -29.46 -1.01
CA PRO A 188 22.36 -30.59 -1.85
C PRO A 188 22.08 -30.16 -3.29
N LYS A 189 22.40 -31.03 -4.26
CA LYS A 189 22.23 -30.74 -5.70
C LYS A 189 20.79 -30.30 -6.02
N ALA A 190 19.80 -30.94 -5.40
CA ALA A 190 18.39 -30.58 -5.57
C ALA A 190 18.07 -29.13 -5.14
N GLU A 191 18.62 -28.64 -4.02
CA GLU A 191 18.42 -27.25 -3.56
C GLU A 191 19.09 -26.24 -4.48
N ARG A 192 20.28 -26.58 -5.01
CA ARG A 192 20.98 -25.76 -6.00
C ARG A 192 20.16 -25.61 -7.29
N THR A 193 19.67 -26.72 -7.83
CA THR A 193 18.77 -26.73 -9.00
C THR A 193 17.48 -25.96 -8.72
N ALA A 194 16.88 -26.10 -7.53
CA ALA A 194 15.68 -25.36 -7.17
C ALA A 194 15.93 -23.83 -7.14
N THR A 195 17.09 -23.41 -6.62
CA THR A 195 17.48 -21.99 -6.61
C THR A 195 17.66 -21.44 -8.03
N GLU A 196 18.31 -22.19 -8.91
CA GLU A 196 18.44 -21.84 -10.33
C GLU A 196 17.05 -21.64 -10.98
N HIS A 197 16.16 -22.63 -10.81
CA HIS A 197 14.80 -22.58 -11.34
C HIS A 197 14.01 -21.40 -10.78
N LEU A 198 14.17 -21.05 -9.51
CA LEU A 198 13.50 -19.92 -8.87
C LEU A 198 13.88 -18.59 -9.55
N PHE A 199 15.17 -18.31 -9.71
CA PHE A 199 15.63 -17.07 -10.33
C PHE A 199 15.28 -16.99 -11.82
N VAL A 200 15.42 -18.11 -12.54
CA VAL A 200 15.03 -18.22 -13.95
C VAL A 200 13.54 -17.98 -14.14
N GLY A 201 12.71 -18.65 -13.34
CA GLY A 201 11.26 -18.50 -13.37
C GLY A 201 10.83 -17.08 -13.02
N ALA A 202 11.41 -16.50 -11.98
CA ALA A 202 11.09 -15.14 -11.55
C ALA A 202 11.39 -14.09 -12.63
N MET A 203 12.56 -14.17 -13.27
CA MET A 203 12.92 -13.28 -14.38
C MET A 203 12.02 -13.48 -15.61
N GLY A 204 11.75 -14.74 -15.95
CA GLY A 204 10.89 -15.09 -17.08
C GLY A 204 9.43 -14.63 -16.92
N LEU A 205 8.89 -14.70 -15.69
CA LEU A 205 7.50 -14.37 -15.39
C LEU A 205 7.27 -12.88 -15.11
N TYR A 206 8.17 -12.22 -14.36
CA TYR A 206 7.89 -10.88 -13.82
C TYR A 206 8.68 -9.75 -14.46
N LYS A 207 9.81 -10.02 -15.14
CA LYS A 207 10.53 -8.98 -15.88
C LYS A 207 10.19 -8.97 -17.36
N ASN A 208 10.25 -10.13 -18.01
CA ASN A 208 10.12 -10.21 -19.47
C ASN A 208 8.76 -9.69 -19.97
N PRO A 209 7.61 -10.06 -19.38
CA PRO A 209 6.31 -9.54 -19.84
C PRO A 209 6.21 -8.02 -19.70
N HIS A 210 6.65 -7.47 -18.56
CA HIS A 210 6.63 -6.02 -18.32
C HIS A 210 7.63 -5.24 -19.20
N SER A 211 8.59 -5.93 -19.84
CA SER A 211 9.50 -5.34 -20.83
C SER A 211 8.91 -5.29 -22.25
N HIS A 212 7.88 -6.09 -22.53
CA HIS A 212 7.38 -6.31 -23.89
C HIS A 212 5.90 -5.96 -24.10
N ARG A 213 5.10 -5.87 -23.03
CA ARG A 213 3.66 -5.58 -23.09
C ARG A 213 3.18 -4.85 -21.85
N ASN A 214 2.08 -4.10 -21.99
CA ASN A 214 1.35 -3.56 -20.83
C ASN A 214 0.62 -4.70 -20.13
N VAL A 215 1.06 -5.05 -18.93
CA VAL A 215 0.42 -6.07 -18.08
C VAL A 215 -0.43 -5.34 -17.05
N SER A 216 -1.74 -5.65 -17.02
CA SER A 216 -2.61 -5.17 -15.95
C SER A 216 -2.32 -5.98 -14.69
N VAL A 217 -1.97 -5.31 -13.60
CA VAL A 217 -1.64 -5.92 -12.31
C VAL A 217 -2.33 -5.10 -11.21
N THR A 218 -2.93 -5.79 -10.24
CA THR A 218 -3.56 -5.14 -9.08
C THR A 218 -2.50 -4.60 -8.11
N ALA A 219 -2.89 -3.73 -7.18
CA ALA A 219 -1.93 -3.21 -6.19
C ALA A 219 -1.45 -4.33 -5.26
N GLU A 220 -2.35 -5.24 -4.90
CA GLU A 220 -2.13 -6.40 -4.06
C GLU A 220 -1.15 -7.38 -4.72
N GLU A 221 -1.40 -7.74 -5.97
CA GLU A 221 -0.49 -8.61 -6.73
C GLU A 221 0.89 -7.96 -6.92
N ALA A 222 0.94 -6.65 -7.17
CA ALA A 222 2.21 -5.94 -7.28
C ALA A 222 3.01 -5.96 -5.97
N VAL A 223 2.36 -5.91 -4.80
CA VAL A 223 3.03 -6.03 -3.50
C VAL A 223 3.71 -7.40 -3.38
N GLU A 224 3.01 -8.48 -3.70
CA GLU A 224 3.56 -9.83 -3.62
C GLU A 224 4.80 -9.96 -4.50
N ILE A 225 4.72 -9.47 -5.74
CA ILE A 225 5.80 -9.53 -6.72
C ILE A 225 7.00 -8.66 -6.30
N ILE A 226 6.76 -7.44 -5.80
CA ILE A 226 7.82 -6.54 -5.31
C ILE A 226 8.51 -7.11 -4.06
N MET A 227 7.73 -7.68 -3.14
CA MET A 227 8.26 -8.33 -1.95
C MET A 227 9.09 -9.56 -2.31
N PHE A 228 8.66 -10.30 -3.32
CA PHE A 228 9.44 -11.41 -3.87
C PHE A 228 10.77 -10.93 -4.49
N ALA A 229 10.78 -9.85 -5.28
CA ALA A 229 12.01 -9.25 -5.77
C ALA A 229 12.96 -8.82 -4.64
N SER A 230 12.41 -8.22 -3.56
CA SER A 230 13.20 -7.88 -2.36
C SER A 230 13.80 -9.11 -1.69
N HIS A 231 13.09 -10.24 -1.67
CA HIS A 231 13.61 -11.50 -1.17
C HIS A 231 14.76 -12.03 -2.06
N LEU A 232 14.59 -12.01 -3.39
CA LEU A 232 15.64 -12.42 -4.32
C LEU A 232 16.91 -11.58 -4.18
N LEU A 233 16.79 -10.27 -3.99
CA LEU A 233 17.94 -9.39 -3.74
C LEU A 233 18.70 -9.79 -2.47
N ARG A 234 18.00 -10.08 -1.36
CA ARG A 234 18.65 -10.58 -0.14
C ARG A 234 19.34 -11.93 -0.35
N VAL A 235 18.79 -12.79 -1.20
CA VAL A 235 19.47 -14.04 -1.57
C VAL A 235 20.76 -13.71 -2.30
N VAL A 236 20.77 -12.77 -3.26
CA VAL A 236 21.99 -12.34 -3.96
C VAL A 236 23.03 -11.78 -2.98
N ASP A 237 22.64 -10.87 -2.09
CA ASP A 237 23.52 -10.31 -1.05
C ASP A 237 24.18 -11.40 -0.20
N SER A 238 23.42 -12.43 0.19
CA SER A 238 23.95 -13.55 0.98
C SER A 238 24.98 -14.42 0.24
N ARG A 239 25.02 -14.35 -1.10
CA ARG A 239 25.90 -15.14 -1.97
C ARG A 239 27.07 -14.33 -2.53
N GLN A 240 27.01 -13.01 -2.44
CA GLN A 240 28.10 -12.15 -2.86
C GLN A 240 29.30 -12.38 -1.92
N LYS A 241 30.42 -12.81 -2.50
CA LYS A 241 31.68 -12.86 -1.76
C LYS A 241 32.20 -11.42 -1.62
N LEU A 242 32.47 -11.00 -0.39
CA LEU A 242 33.17 -9.74 -0.10
C LEU A 242 34.56 -9.74 -0.75
#